data_AF-A0A2G2FX99-F1
#
_entry.id   AF-A0A2G2FX99-F1
#
_cell.length_a   1.000
_cell.length_b   1.000
_cell.length_c   1.000
_cell.angle_alpha   90.00
_cell.angle_beta   90.00
_cell.angle_gamma   90.00
#
_symmetry.space_group_name_H-M   'P 1'
#
loop_
_entity.id
_entity.type
_entity.pdbx_description
1 polymer ?
#
loop_
_entity_poly.entity_id
_entity_poly.type
_entity_poly.pdbx_seq_one_letter_code
_entity_poly.pdbx_strand_id
1 'polypeptide(L)'
;MKKIILGLCLILGINSLYAKGDLYIFDIENKEGKYTPKLIEKAFENNGYYISANSEMNQPFMIQFKETSFKVFTLLTIFHEELSEKLVLKHPKAGIFVPAGVGIYQSKDDDFLHVSILTAEAQEKIVGFKDSLFHQIEKKNLETLKKALPGAKMHLSEQAMNPTGPLVTSFEVETDEDWEEMKEELAMVIEDGFKPFGFVMSNYTEYNYMLSKEETIDTPFDFYDTYSICKLKVIYTVSKTRPEAAAFAPCTMIFYKKKGEDKIVMGFPAVYNWMSSAHVTDDKAKAALMKAQKDFETILREATE
;
A
#
# COMPACT_ATOMS: atom_id res chain seq x y z
N MET A 1 -13.11 -15.43 27.96
CA MET A 1 -13.93 -15.03 26.79
C MET A 1 -13.70 -13.54 26.56
N LYS A 2 -12.65 -13.19 25.81
CA LYS A 2 -12.34 -11.80 25.47
C LYS A 2 -13.42 -11.31 24.49
N LYS A 3 -13.90 -10.07 24.65
CA LYS A 3 -15.00 -9.53 23.83
C LYS A 3 -14.41 -8.95 22.55
N ILE A 4 -14.66 -9.59 21.42
CA ILE A 4 -14.28 -9.05 20.10
C ILE A 4 -15.22 -7.89 19.76
N ILE A 5 -14.70 -6.67 19.70
CA ILE A 5 -15.44 -5.50 19.19
C ILE A 5 -15.01 -5.26 17.73
N LEU A 6 -15.82 -5.76 16.79
CA LEU A 6 -15.65 -5.44 15.38
C LEU A 6 -16.18 -4.02 15.11
N GLY A 7 -15.30 -3.02 15.17
CA GLY A 7 -15.63 -1.62 14.91
C GLY A 7 -15.83 -1.34 13.41
N LEU A 8 -17.05 -1.50 12.91
CA LEU A 8 -17.42 -1.18 11.52
C LEU A 8 -17.72 0.33 11.38
N CYS A 9 -16.73 1.15 11.04
CA CYS A 9 -16.95 2.58 10.73
C CYS A 9 -17.51 2.75 9.31
N LEU A 10 -18.84 2.79 9.19
CA LEU A 10 -19.56 3.17 7.97
C LEU A 10 -19.58 4.71 7.84
N ILE A 11 -18.65 5.27 7.07
CA ILE A 11 -18.69 6.69 6.70
C ILE A 11 -19.36 6.80 5.32
N LEU A 12 -20.60 7.27 5.31
CA LEU A 12 -21.31 7.65 4.09
C LEU A 12 -20.78 9.03 3.64
N GLY A 13 -19.90 9.03 2.64
CA GLY A 13 -19.32 10.24 2.06
C GLY A 13 -20.35 11.08 1.32
N ILE A 14 -20.37 12.38 1.63
CA ILE A 14 -21.10 13.40 0.89
C ILE A 14 -20.48 13.53 -0.51
N ASN A 15 -21.30 13.39 -1.55
CA ASN A 15 -20.91 13.59 -2.95
C ASN A 15 -20.29 14.99 -3.13
N SER A 16 -18.98 15.06 -3.34
CA SER A 16 -18.32 16.27 -3.83
C SER A 16 -18.17 16.18 -5.34
N LEU A 17 -18.80 17.15 -6.01
CA LEU A 17 -18.76 17.41 -7.44
C LEU A 17 -17.35 17.81 -7.90
N TYR A 18 -16.40 16.87 -7.97
CA TYR A 18 -15.22 16.93 -8.86
C TYR A 18 -14.75 15.50 -9.14
N ALA A 19 -15.24 14.94 -10.23
CA ALA A 19 -14.74 13.68 -10.78
C ALA A 19 -13.27 13.83 -11.22
N LYS A 20 -12.33 13.30 -10.43
CA LYS A 20 -10.90 13.18 -10.79
C LYS A 20 -10.45 11.72 -10.67
N GLY A 21 -9.40 11.36 -11.40
CA GLY A 21 -8.74 10.07 -11.23
C GLY A 21 -8.00 10.00 -9.89
N ASP A 22 -7.97 8.80 -9.29
CA ASP A 22 -7.32 8.56 -8.01
C ASP A 22 -5.81 8.27 -8.13
N LEU A 23 -5.29 8.13 -9.37
CA LEU A 23 -3.88 7.91 -9.66
C LEU A 23 -3.31 9.00 -10.57
N TYR A 24 -2.07 9.39 -10.32
CA TYR A 24 -1.23 9.99 -11.36
C TYR A 24 -0.55 8.89 -12.17
N ILE A 25 -0.51 9.06 -13.47
CA ILE A 25 0.20 8.20 -14.42
C ILE A 25 1.19 9.06 -15.20
N PHE A 26 2.45 8.64 -15.22
CA PHE A 26 3.52 9.25 -15.99
C PHE A 26 3.89 8.32 -17.15
N ASP A 27 3.78 8.82 -18.38
CA ASP A 27 4.19 8.09 -19.58
C ASP A 27 5.47 8.69 -20.14
N ILE A 28 6.48 7.86 -20.38
CA ILE A 28 7.72 8.28 -21.01
C ILE A 28 8.16 7.31 -22.09
N GLU A 29 8.58 7.83 -23.25
CA GLU A 29 9.10 7.00 -24.33
C GLU A 29 10.32 6.22 -23.84
N ASN A 30 10.26 4.89 -23.97
CA ASN A 30 11.22 3.96 -23.39
C ASN A 30 11.47 2.73 -24.27
N LYS A 31 11.35 2.87 -25.60
CA LYS A 31 11.63 1.78 -26.55
C LYS A 31 13.01 1.16 -26.35
N GLU A 32 14.02 2.01 -26.20
CA GLU A 32 15.43 1.63 -25.97
C GLU A 32 15.74 1.25 -24.51
N GLY A 33 14.75 1.26 -23.60
CA GLY A 33 14.93 0.84 -22.21
C GLY A 33 15.82 1.76 -21.37
N LYS A 34 15.94 3.05 -21.74
CA LYS A 34 16.75 4.05 -21.04
C LYS A 34 16.27 4.30 -19.60
N TYR A 35 14.97 4.32 -19.39
CA TYR A 35 14.35 4.51 -18.07
C TYR A 35 14.08 3.14 -17.44
N THR A 36 14.55 2.96 -16.21
CA THR A 36 14.50 1.69 -15.49
C THR A 36 13.92 1.87 -14.09
N PRO A 37 13.35 0.82 -13.49
CA PRO A 37 12.91 0.86 -12.09
C PRO A 37 14.01 1.29 -11.11
N LYS A 38 15.26 0.92 -11.38
CA LYS A 38 16.41 1.30 -10.53
C LYS A 38 16.73 2.80 -10.60
N LEU A 39 16.56 3.41 -11.77
CA LEU A 39 16.71 4.86 -11.93
C LEU A 39 15.64 5.61 -11.12
N ILE A 40 14.39 5.14 -11.18
CA ILE A 40 13.27 5.71 -10.42
C ILE A 40 13.50 5.55 -8.91
N GLU A 41 13.91 4.36 -8.45
CA GLU A 41 14.29 4.11 -7.06
C GLU A 41 15.36 5.11 -6.58
N LYS A 42 16.47 5.27 -7.33
CA LYS A 42 17.54 6.21 -6.98
C LYS A 42 17.06 7.66 -6.96
N ALA A 43 16.09 8.01 -7.79
CA ALA A 43 15.50 9.34 -7.74
C ALA A 43 14.76 9.56 -6.41
N PHE A 44 14.00 8.58 -5.93
CA PHE A 44 13.34 8.67 -4.63
C PHE A 44 14.35 8.73 -3.46
N GLU A 45 15.35 7.85 -3.42
CA GLU A 45 16.41 7.89 -2.39
C GLU A 45 17.07 9.28 -2.29
N ASN A 46 17.45 9.84 -3.44
CA ASN A 46 18.09 11.16 -3.51
C ASN A 46 17.19 12.33 -3.08
N ASN A 47 15.90 12.10 -2.85
CA ASN A 47 14.93 13.12 -2.43
C ASN A 47 14.28 12.79 -1.07
N GLY A 48 14.96 12.03 -0.20
CA GLY A 48 14.57 11.83 1.20
C GLY A 48 13.52 10.74 1.42
N TYR A 49 13.51 9.74 0.53
CA TYR A 49 12.64 8.58 0.66
C TYR A 49 13.43 7.37 1.12
N TYR A 50 12.83 6.62 2.03
CA TYR A 50 13.22 5.25 2.30
C TYR A 50 12.61 4.32 1.23
N ILE A 51 13.39 3.37 0.75
CA ILE A 51 12.95 2.34 -0.19
C ILE A 51 12.75 1.04 0.58
N SER A 52 11.49 0.62 0.73
CA SER A 52 11.16 -0.62 1.42
C SER A 52 11.38 -1.85 0.53
N ALA A 53 10.99 -1.79 -0.74
CA ALA A 53 11.23 -2.87 -1.69
C ALA A 53 11.21 -2.37 -3.13
N ASN A 54 12.02 -2.99 -3.99
CA ASN A 54 11.96 -2.84 -5.44
C ASN A 54 11.84 -4.23 -6.07
N SER A 55 10.61 -4.63 -6.39
CA SER A 55 10.29 -6.03 -6.69
C SER A 55 9.98 -6.23 -8.16
N GLU A 56 10.88 -6.91 -8.88
CA GLU A 56 10.67 -7.35 -10.27
C GLU A 56 9.69 -8.53 -10.32
N MET A 57 8.61 -8.39 -11.10
CA MET A 57 7.50 -9.35 -11.09
C MET A 57 7.47 -10.30 -12.29
N ASN A 58 8.16 -10.01 -13.40
CA ASN A 58 8.15 -10.89 -14.56
C ASN A 58 8.73 -12.27 -14.24
N GLN A 59 9.84 -12.35 -13.49
CA GLN A 59 10.40 -13.64 -13.11
C GLN A 59 9.41 -14.45 -12.26
N PRO A 60 8.81 -13.93 -11.16
CA PRO A 60 7.73 -14.60 -10.44
C PRO A 60 6.56 -15.01 -11.34
N PHE A 61 6.12 -14.14 -12.26
CA PHE A 61 5.04 -14.47 -13.19
C PHE A 61 5.39 -15.61 -14.14
N MET A 62 6.60 -15.62 -14.69
CA MET A 62 7.09 -16.70 -15.54
C MET A 62 7.23 -18.01 -14.77
N ILE A 63 7.68 -17.99 -13.51
CA ILE A 63 7.79 -19.19 -12.68
C ILE A 63 6.41 -19.79 -12.41
N GLN A 64 5.46 -18.98 -11.95
CA GLN A 64 4.17 -19.47 -11.46
C GLN A 64 3.10 -19.62 -12.56
N PHE A 65 3.06 -18.70 -13.53
CA PHE A 65 2.01 -18.64 -14.55
C PHE A 65 2.50 -18.92 -15.97
N LYS A 66 3.82 -19.09 -16.16
CA LYS A 66 4.48 -19.47 -17.42
C LYS A 66 4.41 -18.42 -18.54
N GLU A 67 3.86 -17.24 -18.26
CA GLU A 67 3.76 -16.14 -19.21
C GLU A 67 3.82 -14.78 -18.51
N THR A 68 4.21 -13.75 -19.26
CA THR A 68 4.04 -12.34 -18.91
C THR A 68 3.88 -11.53 -20.20
N SER A 69 3.01 -10.53 -20.18
CA SER A 69 2.82 -9.55 -21.26
C SER A 69 3.74 -8.33 -21.11
N PHE A 70 4.55 -8.28 -20.05
CA PHE A 70 5.35 -7.11 -19.73
C PHE A 70 6.83 -7.27 -20.12
N LYS A 71 7.42 -6.16 -20.55
CA LYS A 71 8.88 -5.95 -20.65
C LYS A 71 9.42 -5.49 -19.29
N VAL A 72 8.67 -4.63 -18.60
CA VAL A 72 8.95 -4.16 -17.23
C VAL A 72 7.65 -4.29 -16.44
N PHE A 73 7.71 -4.93 -15.28
CA PHE A 73 6.63 -4.87 -14.30
C PHE A 73 7.25 -4.95 -12.91
N THR A 74 7.18 -3.84 -12.18
CA THR A 74 7.90 -3.66 -10.92
C THR A 74 7.01 -2.99 -9.90
N LEU A 75 6.99 -3.57 -8.70
CA LEU A 75 6.33 -2.99 -7.54
C LEU A 75 7.42 -2.35 -6.67
N LEU A 76 7.47 -1.02 -6.68
CA LEU A 76 8.35 -0.24 -5.81
C LEU A 76 7.54 0.25 -4.61
N THR A 77 8.10 0.17 -3.41
CA THR A 77 7.45 0.69 -2.19
C THR A 77 8.36 1.68 -1.48
N ILE A 78 7.81 2.85 -1.17
CA ILE A 78 8.56 4.00 -0.65
C ILE A 78 7.78 4.73 0.45
N PHE A 79 8.48 5.50 1.27
CA PHE A 79 7.88 6.58 2.04
C PHE A 79 8.87 7.73 2.25
N HIS A 80 8.38 8.97 2.29
CA HIS A 80 9.22 10.13 2.56
C HIS A 80 9.44 10.22 4.07
N GLU A 81 10.67 10.05 4.53
CA GLU A 81 10.96 9.80 5.95
C GLU A 81 10.34 10.86 6.88
N GLU A 82 10.66 12.14 6.63
CA GLU A 82 10.19 13.25 7.48
C GLU A 82 8.67 13.49 7.42
N LEU A 83 8.09 13.47 6.22
CA LEU A 83 6.66 13.78 6.05
C LEU A 83 5.77 12.64 6.52
N SER A 84 6.17 11.39 6.28
CA SER A 84 5.47 10.21 6.77
C SER A 84 5.56 10.11 8.29
N GLU A 85 6.71 10.41 8.90
CA GLU A 85 6.84 10.49 10.36
C GLU A 85 5.84 11.48 10.97
N LYS A 86 5.84 12.73 10.47
CA LYS A 86 4.89 13.77 10.93
C LYS A 86 3.44 13.32 10.77
N LEU A 87 3.14 12.65 9.67
CA LEU A 87 1.80 12.19 9.36
C LEU A 87 1.35 11.06 10.29
N VAL A 88 2.19 10.05 10.54
CA VAL A 88 1.87 8.90 11.39
C VAL A 88 1.80 9.28 12.87
N LEU A 89 2.69 10.16 13.35
CA LEU A 89 2.61 10.68 14.72
C LEU A 89 1.30 11.43 14.98
N LYS A 90 0.79 12.15 13.97
CA LYS A 90 -0.49 12.84 14.06
C LYS A 90 -1.69 11.92 13.85
N HIS A 91 -1.59 11.00 12.89
CA HIS A 91 -2.64 10.11 12.45
C HIS A 91 -2.08 8.68 12.28
N PRO A 92 -2.07 7.86 13.35
CA PRO A 92 -1.47 6.54 13.31
C PRO A 92 -2.01 5.65 12.20
N LYS A 93 -3.28 5.80 11.80
CA LYS A 93 -3.86 5.03 10.68
C LYS A 93 -3.22 5.32 9.31
N ALA A 94 -2.50 6.44 9.16
CA ALA A 94 -1.80 6.78 7.93
C ALA A 94 -0.62 5.83 7.60
N GLY A 95 -0.17 5.01 8.56
CA GLY A 95 0.90 4.04 8.30
C GLY A 95 0.54 2.96 7.27
N ILE A 96 -0.73 2.86 6.85
CA ILE A 96 -1.11 2.03 5.69
C ILE A 96 -0.47 2.53 4.38
N PHE A 97 0.17 3.70 4.40
CA PHE A 97 0.98 4.26 3.31
C PHE A 97 2.48 4.29 3.65
N VAL A 98 2.92 3.54 4.67
CA VAL A 98 4.32 3.43 5.08
C VAL A 98 4.73 1.95 5.02
N PRO A 99 5.22 1.47 3.87
CA PRO A 99 5.42 2.21 2.63
C PRO A 99 4.15 2.31 1.75
N ALA A 100 4.18 3.24 0.79
CA ALA A 100 3.19 3.39 -0.27
C ALA A 100 3.73 2.79 -1.58
N GLY A 101 2.82 2.27 -2.42
CA GLY A 101 3.17 1.66 -3.70
C GLY A 101 3.43 2.66 -4.83
N VAL A 102 4.38 2.31 -5.69
CA VAL A 102 4.69 2.95 -6.97
C VAL A 102 4.69 1.84 -8.02
N GLY A 103 3.72 1.87 -8.92
CA GLY A 103 3.64 0.91 -10.02
C GLY A 103 4.55 1.35 -11.16
N ILE A 104 5.45 0.47 -11.64
CA ILE A 104 6.33 0.77 -12.77
C ILE A 104 6.15 -0.33 -13.81
N TYR A 105 5.67 0.00 -15.00
CA TYR A 105 5.30 -1.00 -15.99
C TYR A 105 5.50 -0.55 -17.44
N GLN A 106 5.80 -1.52 -18.30
CA GLN A 106 5.87 -1.38 -19.76
C GLN A 106 5.48 -2.71 -20.37
N SER A 107 4.44 -2.73 -21.19
CA SER A 107 4.03 -3.92 -21.93
C SER A 107 5.04 -4.24 -23.04
N LYS A 108 5.10 -5.49 -23.52
CA LYS A 108 6.00 -5.90 -24.61
C LYS A 108 5.71 -5.18 -25.93
N ASP A 109 4.46 -4.84 -26.15
CA ASP A 109 3.98 -4.18 -27.37
C ASP A 109 3.87 -2.65 -27.20
N ASP A 110 4.45 -2.10 -26.12
CA ASP A 110 4.39 -0.69 -25.78
C ASP A 110 5.78 -0.04 -25.83
N ASP A 111 5.85 1.11 -26.50
CA ASP A 111 7.05 1.92 -26.59
C ASP A 111 7.24 2.81 -25.34
N PHE A 112 6.24 2.89 -24.44
CA PHE A 112 6.27 3.75 -23.24
C PHE A 112 6.48 2.95 -21.94
N LEU A 113 7.25 3.54 -21.03
CA LEU A 113 7.25 3.16 -19.62
C LEU A 113 6.24 4.03 -18.87
N HIS A 114 5.47 3.39 -18.02
CA HIS A 114 4.47 4.03 -17.19
C HIS A 114 4.88 3.96 -15.72
N VAL A 115 4.59 5.03 -14.98
CA VAL A 115 4.72 5.06 -13.51
C VAL A 115 3.41 5.55 -12.90
N SER A 116 2.81 4.76 -12.00
CA SER A 116 1.57 5.08 -11.30
C SER A 116 1.79 5.30 -9.80
N ILE A 117 1.17 6.35 -9.26
CA ILE A 117 1.14 6.67 -7.82
C ILE A 117 -0.23 7.19 -7.40
N LEU A 118 -0.57 7.01 -6.12
CA LEU A 118 -1.80 7.58 -5.55
C LEU A 118 -1.74 9.11 -5.44
N THR A 119 -2.87 9.76 -5.70
CA THR A 119 -3.06 11.18 -5.35
C THR A 119 -3.25 11.35 -3.84
N ALA A 120 -3.03 12.57 -3.35
CA ALA A 120 -3.37 12.95 -1.98
C ALA A 120 -4.87 12.83 -1.72
N GLU A 121 -5.71 13.24 -2.68
CA GLU A 121 -7.17 13.11 -2.57
C GLU A 121 -7.59 11.64 -2.44
N ALA A 122 -6.93 10.72 -3.15
CA ALA A 122 -7.16 9.28 -3.01
C ALA A 122 -6.71 8.77 -1.64
N GLN A 123 -5.53 9.19 -1.15
CA GLN A 123 -5.07 8.81 0.19
C GLN A 123 -6.05 9.29 1.28
N GLU A 124 -6.48 10.56 1.24
CA GLU A 124 -7.49 11.11 2.15
C GLU A 124 -8.82 10.34 2.10
N LYS A 125 -9.28 9.99 0.89
CA LYS A 125 -10.47 9.17 0.67
C LYS A 125 -10.35 7.80 1.34
N ILE A 126 -9.20 7.14 1.20
CA ILE A 126 -8.94 5.80 1.77
C ILE A 126 -8.97 5.84 3.29
N VAL A 127 -8.23 6.78 3.90
CA VAL A 127 -8.14 6.86 5.37
C VAL A 127 -9.34 7.55 6.02
N GLY A 128 -10.16 8.26 5.24
CA GLY A 128 -11.36 8.94 5.72
C GLY A 128 -11.09 10.25 6.48
N PHE A 129 -9.89 10.83 6.36
CA PHE A 129 -9.57 12.13 6.95
C PHE A 129 -8.70 12.97 6.00
N LYS A 130 -8.76 14.29 6.19
CA LYS A 130 -7.97 15.25 5.42
C LYS A 130 -6.76 15.73 6.20
N ASP A 131 -5.64 15.87 5.52
CA ASP A 131 -4.45 16.49 6.09
C ASP A 131 -3.53 17.07 5.01
N SER A 132 -3.04 18.29 5.23
CA SER A 132 -2.09 18.94 4.35
C SER A 132 -0.81 18.14 4.09
N LEU A 133 -0.43 17.22 4.98
CA LEU A 133 0.74 16.36 4.80
C LEU A 133 0.59 15.41 3.61
N PHE A 134 -0.62 14.95 3.27
CA PHE A 134 -0.84 14.14 2.06
C PHE A 134 -0.48 14.92 0.80
N HIS A 135 -0.91 16.18 0.70
CA HIS A 135 -0.58 17.04 -0.44
C HIS A 135 0.91 17.42 -0.49
N GLN A 136 1.58 17.52 0.65
CA GLN A 136 3.02 17.74 0.70
C GLN A 136 3.79 16.52 0.17
N ILE A 137 3.39 15.31 0.59
CA ILE A 137 3.95 14.04 0.08
C ILE A 137 3.69 13.91 -1.42
N GLU A 138 2.46 14.17 -1.87
CA GLU A 138 2.12 14.18 -3.30
C GLU A 138 3.03 15.15 -4.07
N LYS A 139 3.17 16.39 -3.61
CA LYS A 139 4.06 17.37 -4.24
C LYS A 139 5.49 16.85 -4.36
N LYS A 140 6.03 16.22 -3.31
CA LYS A 140 7.37 15.61 -3.34
C LYS A 140 7.48 14.44 -4.31
N ASN A 141 6.45 13.59 -4.38
CA ASN A 141 6.41 12.48 -5.35
C ASN A 141 6.44 13.03 -6.78
N LEU A 142 5.62 14.05 -7.06
CA LEU A 142 5.53 14.66 -8.39
C LEU A 142 6.82 15.38 -8.78
N GLU A 143 7.45 16.13 -7.87
CA GLU A 143 8.74 16.78 -8.10
C GLU A 143 9.84 15.75 -8.41
N THR A 144 9.89 14.67 -7.64
CA THR A 144 10.86 13.58 -7.81
C THR A 144 10.69 12.90 -9.16
N LEU A 145 9.47 12.49 -9.52
CA LEU A 145 9.19 11.80 -10.78
C LEU A 145 9.40 12.70 -12.00
N LYS A 146 9.01 13.98 -11.95
CA LYS A 146 9.28 14.94 -13.03
C LYS A 146 10.77 15.13 -13.29
N LYS A 147 11.60 15.07 -12.24
CA LYS A 147 13.06 15.15 -12.37
C LYS A 147 13.65 13.83 -12.90
N ALA A 148 13.14 12.69 -12.44
CA ALA A 148 13.60 11.36 -12.87
C ALA A 148 13.24 11.05 -14.33
N LEU A 149 12.09 11.53 -14.78
CA LEU A 149 11.50 11.23 -16.08
C LEU A 149 11.31 12.54 -16.89
N PRO A 150 12.41 13.21 -17.30
CA PRO A 150 12.32 14.47 -18.02
C PRO A 150 11.61 14.25 -19.36
N GLY A 151 10.49 14.97 -19.54
CA GLY A 151 9.65 14.86 -20.74
C GLY A 151 8.50 13.85 -20.63
N ALA A 152 8.32 13.19 -19.47
CA ALA A 152 7.16 12.35 -19.24
C ALA A 152 5.86 13.17 -19.32
N LYS A 153 4.84 12.60 -19.97
CA LYS A 153 3.47 13.14 -19.93
C LYS A 153 2.79 12.64 -18.67
N MET A 154 2.31 13.57 -17.86
CA MET A 154 1.58 13.24 -16.63
C MET A 154 0.09 13.46 -16.85
N HIS A 155 -0.74 12.48 -16.49
CA HIS A 155 -2.18 12.59 -16.52
C HIS A 155 -2.80 11.87 -15.30
N LEU A 156 -4.09 12.11 -15.05
CA LEU A 156 -4.84 11.38 -14.04
C LEU A 156 -5.45 10.13 -14.66
N SER A 157 -5.61 9.07 -13.87
CA SER A 157 -6.38 7.89 -14.28
C SER A 157 -7.83 8.21 -14.63
N GLU A 158 -8.53 7.21 -15.15
CA GLU A 158 -9.99 7.25 -15.23
C GLU A 158 -10.62 7.62 -13.88
N GLN A 159 -11.80 8.25 -13.93
CA GLN A 159 -12.54 8.62 -12.74
C GLN A 159 -12.81 7.38 -11.88
N ALA A 160 -12.52 7.50 -10.58
CA ALA A 160 -12.77 6.42 -9.65
C ALA A 160 -14.26 6.09 -9.56
N MET A 161 -14.58 4.80 -9.51
CA MET A 161 -15.94 4.32 -9.24
C MET A 161 -16.30 4.53 -7.76
N ASN A 162 -17.58 4.57 -7.46
CA ASN A 162 -18.03 4.48 -6.06
C ASN A 162 -17.57 3.15 -5.46
N PRO A 163 -16.91 3.17 -4.28
CA PRO A 163 -16.55 1.96 -3.57
C PRO A 163 -17.78 1.11 -3.24
N THR A 164 -17.65 -0.21 -3.39
CA THR A 164 -18.71 -1.17 -3.04
C THR A 164 -18.54 -1.76 -1.63
N GLY A 165 -17.54 -1.29 -0.88
CA GLY A 165 -17.22 -1.74 0.48
C GLY A 165 -16.25 -0.79 1.17
N PRO A 166 -15.85 -1.10 2.42
CA PRO A 166 -14.94 -0.25 3.19
C PRO A 166 -13.57 -0.15 2.50
N LEU A 167 -12.92 1.02 2.59
CA LEU A 167 -11.61 1.25 1.97
C LEU A 167 -10.45 0.83 2.86
N VAL A 168 -10.69 0.66 4.16
CA VAL A 168 -9.74 0.14 5.12
C VAL A 168 -10.47 -0.90 5.96
N THR A 169 -9.81 -2.03 6.21
CA THR A 169 -10.24 -3.01 7.20
C THR A 169 -9.35 -2.87 8.42
N SER A 170 -9.94 -2.87 9.62
CA SER A 170 -9.21 -2.76 10.88
C SER A 170 -9.73 -3.75 11.91
N PHE A 171 -8.82 -4.22 12.76
CA PHE A 171 -9.05 -5.10 13.89
C PHE A 171 -8.44 -4.46 15.12
N GLU A 172 -9.10 -4.59 16.25
CA GLU A 172 -8.59 -4.16 17.55
C GLU A 172 -8.63 -5.35 18.50
N VAL A 173 -7.55 -5.56 19.24
CA VAL A 173 -7.41 -6.63 20.24
C VAL A 173 -7.15 -5.97 21.59
N GLU A 174 -8.00 -6.26 22.57
CA GLU A 174 -7.78 -5.81 23.95
C GLU A 174 -6.53 -6.46 24.54
N THR A 175 -5.70 -5.66 25.19
CA THR A 175 -4.43 -6.07 25.81
C THR A 175 -4.25 -5.34 27.15
N ASP A 176 -3.36 -5.85 28.00
CA ASP A 176 -3.05 -5.30 29.32
C ASP A 176 -1.55 -4.97 29.43
N GLU A 177 -0.97 -5.13 30.62
CA GLU A 177 0.46 -4.88 30.86
C GLU A 177 1.35 -5.91 30.14
N ASP A 178 0.83 -7.10 29.80
CA ASP A 178 1.55 -8.17 29.11
C ASP A 178 1.42 -8.07 27.57
N TRP A 179 1.39 -6.84 27.05
CA TRP A 179 1.18 -6.59 25.63
C TRP A 179 2.35 -7.07 24.76
N GLU A 180 3.57 -7.19 25.28
CA GLU A 180 4.71 -7.72 24.54
C GLU A 180 4.48 -9.18 24.13
N GLU A 181 4.03 -10.05 25.06
CA GLU A 181 3.73 -11.45 24.76
C GLU A 181 2.62 -11.56 23.72
N MET A 182 1.56 -10.77 23.88
CA MET A 182 0.47 -10.71 22.89
C MET A 182 0.94 -10.22 21.52
N LYS A 183 1.85 -9.24 21.47
CA LYS A 183 2.45 -8.78 20.21
C LYS A 183 3.18 -9.92 19.50
N GLU A 184 4.01 -10.67 20.24
CA GLU A 184 4.78 -11.78 19.69
C GLU A 184 3.88 -12.91 19.17
N GLU A 185 2.85 -13.29 19.94
CA GLU A 185 1.87 -14.28 19.52
C GLU A 185 1.11 -13.85 18.25
N LEU A 186 0.60 -12.61 18.24
CA LEU A 186 -0.10 -12.06 17.08
C LEU A 186 0.82 -12.03 15.84
N ALA A 187 2.05 -11.54 15.98
CA ALA A 187 3.01 -11.49 14.88
C ALA A 187 3.27 -12.89 14.30
N MET A 188 3.46 -13.90 15.16
CA MET A 188 3.67 -15.29 14.75
C MET A 188 2.47 -15.84 13.97
N VAL A 189 1.24 -15.69 14.51
CA VAL A 189 0.02 -16.19 13.86
C VAL A 189 -0.21 -15.50 12.52
N ILE A 190 0.05 -14.20 12.43
CA ILE A 190 -0.10 -13.42 11.21
C ILE A 190 0.92 -13.87 10.15
N GLU A 191 2.20 -13.92 10.51
CA GLU A 191 3.30 -14.26 9.59
C GLU A 191 3.18 -15.69 9.04
N ASP A 192 2.80 -16.65 9.90
CA ASP A 192 2.58 -18.03 9.47
C ASP A 192 1.23 -18.22 8.77
N GLY A 193 0.20 -17.50 9.20
CA GLY A 193 -1.14 -17.53 8.61
C GLY A 193 -1.16 -17.08 7.15
N PHE A 194 -0.28 -16.15 6.75
CA PHE A 194 -0.21 -15.69 5.35
C PHE A 194 0.27 -16.75 4.34
N LYS A 195 1.20 -17.64 4.75
CA LYS A 195 1.88 -18.56 3.83
C LYS A 195 0.92 -19.58 3.18
N PRO A 196 0.03 -20.28 3.91
CA PRO A 196 -0.92 -21.24 3.31
C PRO A 196 -1.86 -20.63 2.29
N PHE A 197 -2.21 -19.36 2.45
CA PHE A 197 -3.06 -18.63 1.49
C PHE A 197 -2.29 -18.08 0.29
N GLY A 198 -0.96 -18.27 0.23
CA GLY A 198 -0.11 -17.83 -0.87
C GLY A 198 0.18 -16.33 -0.87
N PHE A 199 0.11 -15.70 0.31
CA PHE A 199 0.65 -14.36 0.50
C PHE A 199 2.15 -14.41 0.74
N VAL A 200 2.82 -13.34 0.35
CA VAL A 200 4.26 -13.13 0.55
C VAL A 200 4.42 -11.82 1.31
N MET A 201 5.12 -11.89 2.44
CA MET A 201 5.63 -10.72 3.13
C MET A 201 6.88 -10.24 2.41
N SER A 202 6.72 -9.16 1.64
CA SER A 202 7.79 -8.57 0.83
C SER A 202 8.75 -7.69 1.62
N ASN A 203 8.26 -7.09 2.71
CA ASN A 203 9.05 -6.27 3.61
C ASN A 203 8.36 -6.20 4.99
N TYR A 204 9.17 -6.05 6.02
CA TYR A 204 8.76 -5.71 7.39
C TYR A 204 9.51 -4.44 7.79
N THR A 205 8.81 -3.48 8.39
CA THR A 205 9.44 -2.26 8.94
C THR A 205 9.05 -2.13 10.40
N GLU A 206 10.04 -2.20 11.28
CA GLU A 206 9.92 -1.80 12.68
C GLU A 206 9.86 -0.26 12.76
N TYR A 207 8.70 0.29 12.43
CA TYR A 207 8.57 1.71 12.16
C TYR A 207 8.73 2.56 13.43
N ASN A 208 8.42 2.01 14.60
CA ASN A 208 8.66 2.69 15.88
C ASN A 208 10.15 2.99 16.10
N TYR A 209 11.05 2.09 15.68
CA TYR A 209 12.50 2.33 15.74
C TYR A 209 12.92 3.50 14.84
N MET A 210 12.27 3.65 13.68
CA MET A 210 12.50 4.80 12.79
C MET A 210 11.90 6.11 13.35
N LEU A 211 10.71 6.03 13.94
CA LEU A 211 10.03 7.17 14.58
C LEU A 211 10.79 7.66 15.82
N SER A 212 11.34 6.74 16.60
CA SER A 212 12.12 7.03 17.81
C SER A 212 13.55 7.49 17.51
N LYS A 213 13.95 7.54 16.23
CA LYS A 213 15.33 7.82 15.82
C LYS A 213 16.31 6.91 16.56
N GLU A 214 16.13 5.61 16.39
CA GLU A 214 16.94 4.58 17.05
C GLU A 214 16.87 4.70 18.58
N GLU A 215 15.64 4.85 19.11
CA GLU A 215 15.34 4.95 20.55
C GLU A 215 15.83 6.23 21.25
N THR A 216 16.27 7.23 20.49
CA THR A 216 16.75 8.51 21.04
C THR A 216 15.63 9.52 21.34
N ILE A 217 14.42 9.30 20.80
CA ILE A 217 13.24 10.15 20.95
C ILE A 217 12.06 9.29 21.41
N ASP A 218 11.32 9.81 22.39
CA ASP A 218 10.09 9.17 22.86
C ASP A 218 8.97 9.28 21.81
N THR A 219 8.30 8.17 21.53
CA THR A 219 7.16 8.10 20.62
C THR A 219 5.88 7.84 21.41
N PRO A 220 4.69 8.18 20.86
CA PRO A 220 3.42 7.86 21.52
C PRO A 220 3.05 6.38 21.45
N PHE A 221 3.95 5.50 20.97
CA PHE A 221 3.69 4.09 20.73
C PHE A 221 4.54 3.21 21.64
N ASP A 222 3.92 2.17 22.18
CA ASP A 222 4.66 1.04 22.78
C ASP A 222 5.38 0.27 21.66
N PHE A 223 4.68 0.05 20.53
CA PHE A 223 5.27 -0.39 19.28
C PHE A 223 4.45 0.09 18.08
N TYR A 224 5.08 0.10 16.91
CA TYR A 224 4.47 0.45 15.64
C TYR A 224 5.23 -0.24 14.52
N ASP A 225 4.62 -1.26 13.93
CA ASP A 225 5.20 -2.05 12.86
C ASP A 225 4.33 -1.98 11.60
N THR A 226 4.97 -2.20 10.45
CA THR A 226 4.28 -2.27 9.17
C THR A 226 4.74 -3.47 8.36
N TYR A 227 3.79 -4.12 7.70
CA TYR A 227 4.01 -5.33 6.91
C TYR A 227 3.59 -5.09 5.47
N SER A 228 4.52 -5.18 4.53
CA SER A 228 4.22 -5.11 3.10
C SER A 228 3.88 -6.49 2.56
N ILE A 229 2.60 -6.74 2.31
CA ILE A 229 2.05 -8.06 1.98
C ILE A 229 1.50 -8.05 0.55
N CYS A 230 1.89 -9.04 -0.23
CA CYS A 230 1.47 -9.20 -1.62
C CYS A 230 0.91 -10.61 -1.87
N LYS A 231 0.00 -10.76 -2.83
CA LYS A 231 -0.47 -12.06 -3.34
C LYS A 231 -0.24 -12.12 -4.83
N LEU A 232 0.73 -12.93 -5.27
CA LEU A 232 1.21 -12.91 -6.66
C LEU A 232 0.08 -13.13 -7.68
N LYS A 233 -0.85 -14.06 -7.39
CA LYS A 233 -2.01 -14.33 -8.25
C LYS A 233 -2.90 -13.10 -8.45
N VAL A 234 -3.06 -12.25 -7.43
CA VAL A 234 -3.89 -11.04 -7.50
C VAL A 234 -3.24 -10.04 -8.43
N ILE A 235 -2.00 -9.64 -8.16
CA ILE A 235 -1.31 -8.65 -8.98
C ILE A 235 -1.13 -9.13 -10.43
N TYR A 236 -0.85 -10.42 -10.63
CA TYR A 236 -0.81 -11.02 -11.96
C TYR A 236 -2.15 -10.90 -12.71
N THR A 237 -3.26 -11.20 -12.03
CA THR A 237 -4.58 -11.19 -12.68
C THR A 237 -5.04 -9.77 -12.98
N VAL A 238 -4.86 -8.85 -12.04
CA VAL A 238 -5.27 -7.44 -12.21
C VAL A 238 -4.42 -6.73 -13.27
N SER A 239 -3.10 -6.95 -13.26
CA SER A 239 -2.19 -6.25 -14.18
C SER A 239 -2.46 -6.52 -15.65
N LYS A 240 -3.10 -7.66 -15.99
CA LYS A 240 -3.50 -7.97 -17.37
C LYS A 240 -4.42 -6.93 -18.00
N THR A 241 -5.20 -6.19 -17.20
CA THR A 241 -6.15 -5.19 -17.70
C THR A 241 -5.98 -3.81 -17.06
N ARG A 242 -5.43 -3.75 -15.84
CA ARG A 242 -5.21 -2.51 -15.06
C ARG A 242 -3.81 -2.51 -14.43
N PRO A 243 -2.73 -2.47 -15.23
CA PRO A 243 -1.36 -2.45 -14.69
C PRO A 243 -1.07 -1.26 -13.75
N GLU A 244 -1.74 -0.13 -13.94
CA GLU A 244 -1.67 1.05 -13.07
C GLU A 244 -2.10 0.75 -11.62
N ALA A 245 -2.91 -0.29 -11.40
CA ALA A 245 -3.30 -0.75 -10.07
C ALA A 245 -2.12 -1.22 -9.21
N ALA A 246 -0.94 -1.44 -9.82
CA ALA A 246 0.30 -1.71 -9.11
C ALA A 246 0.67 -0.62 -8.07
N ALA A 247 0.14 0.60 -8.18
CA ALA A 247 0.28 1.65 -7.16
C ALA A 247 -0.33 1.27 -5.78
N PHE A 248 -1.20 0.26 -5.73
CA PHE A 248 -1.80 -0.27 -4.50
C PHE A 248 -1.06 -1.48 -3.94
N ALA A 249 0.08 -1.87 -4.53
CA ALA A 249 0.76 -3.12 -4.23
C ALA A 249 2.25 -2.92 -3.94
N PRO A 250 2.85 -3.75 -3.04
CA PRO A 250 2.22 -4.51 -1.96
C PRO A 250 1.25 -3.70 -1.08
N CYS A 251 0.28 -4.38 -0.46
CA CYS A 251 -0.59 -3.76 0.53
C CYS A 251 0.18 -3.64 1.86
N THR A 252 0.15 -2.46 2.48
CA THR A 252 0.78 -2.25 3.79
C THR A 252 -0.22 -2.44 4.90
N MET A 253 0.03 -3.40 5.78
CA MET A 253 -0.69 -3.58 7.02
C MET A 253 0.02 -2.84 8.15
N ILE A 254 -0.72 -2.06 8.95
CA ILE A 254 -0.25 -1.47 10.20
C ILE A 254 -0.51 -2.44 11.35
N PHE A 255 0.40 -2.46 12.32
CA PHE A 255 0.30 -3.22 13.55
C PHE A 255 0.93 -2.40 14.68
N TYR A 256 0.12 -1.81 15.55
CA TYR A 256 0.65 -0.88 16.56
C TYR A 256 -0.14 -0.89 17.86
N LYS A 257 0.51 -0.43 18.93
CA LYS A 257 -0.12 -0.09 20.21
C LYS A 257 0.36 1.29 20.65
N LYS A 258 -0.58 2.12 21.07
CA LYS A 258 -0.24 3.42 21.68
C LYS A 258 -0.02 3.27 23.18
N LYS A 259 0.86 4.11 23.71
CA LYS A 259 1.11 4.23 25.15
C LYS A 259 -0.17 4.61 25.87
N GLY A 260 -0.47 3.87 26.93
CA GLY A 260 -1.66 4.10 27.77
C GLY A 260 -3.00 3.67 27.14
N GLU A 261 -3.02 3.11 25.94
CA GLU A 261 -4.19 2.42 25.39
C GLU A 261 -4.11 0.91 25.72
N ASP A 262 -5.24 0.31 26.04
CA ASP A 262 -5.44 -1.12 26.38
C ASP A 262 -5.79 -1.96 25.15
N LYS A 263 -5.28 -1.56 23.97
CA LYS A 263 -5.53 -2.27 22.72
C LYS A 263 -4.39 -2.20 21.72
N ILE A 264 -4.24 -3.30 20.99
CA ILE A 264 -3.42 -3.41 19.79
C ILE A 264 -4.32 -3.19 18.57
N VAL A 265 -3.85 -2.41 17.61
CA VAL A 265 -4.56 -2.07 16.37
C VAL A 265 -3.85 -2.70 15.18
N MET A 266 -4.60 -3.43 14.37
CA MET A 266 -4.19 -3.91 13.05
C MET A 266 -5.08 -3.30 11.98
N GLY A 267 -4.51 -3.00 10.81
CA GLY A 267 -5.34 -2.54 9.69
C GLY A 267 -4.62 -2.57 8.36
N PHE A 268 -5.37 -2.68 7.27
CA PHE A 268 -4.80 -2.72 5.92
C PHE A 268 -5.76 -2.07 4.91
N PRO A 269 -5.23 -1.53 3.79
CA PRO A 269 -6.05 -1.00 2.72
C PRO A 269 -6.81 -2.14 2.05
N ALA A 270 -8.14 -2.01 1.99
CA ALA A 270 -9.00 -3.05 1.46
C ALA A 270 -8.94 -3.09 -0.07
N VAL A 271 -9.27 -4.24 -0.66
CA VAL A 271 -9.26 -4.44 -2.13
C VAL A 271 -10.32 -3.61 -2.86
N TYR A 272 -11.28 -3.04 -2.14
CA TYR A 272 -12.25 -2.09 -2.69
C TYR A 272 -11.59 -0.83 -3.26
N ASN A 273 -10.40 -0.46 -2.78
CA ASN A 273 -9.59 0.60 -3.37
C ASN A 273 -9.19 0.27 -4.80
N TRP A 274 -8.76 -0.96 -5.05
CA TRP A 274 -8.35 -1.40 -6.39
C TRP A 274 -9.53 -1.36 -7.36
N MET A 275 -10.68 -1.88 -6.91
CA MET A 275 -11.91 -1.88 -7.72
C MET A 275 -12.40 -0.46 -7.99
N SER A 276 -12.38 0.42 -6.98
CA SER A 276 -12.83 1.81 -7.10
C SER A 276 -11.86 2.66 -7.93
N SER A 277 -10.63 2.81 -7.45
CA SER A 277 -9.65 3.81 -7.90
C SER A 277 -8.92 3.42 -9.17
N ALA A 278 -8.54 2.14 -9.33
CA ALA A 278 -7.89 1.64 -10.54
C ALA A 278 -8.89 1.05 -11.55
N HIS A 279 -10.18 1.29 -11.34
CA HIS A 279 -11.27 0.87 -12.23
C HIS A 279 -11.21 -0.61 -12.64
N VAL A 280 -10.90 -1.50 -11.69
CA VAL A 280 -10.84 -2.95 -11.92
C VAL A 280 -12.27 -3.50 -12.04
N THR A 281 -12.69 -3.76 -13.28
CA THR A 281 -14.05 -4.22 -13.61
C THR A 281 -14.13 -5.70 -13.99
N ASP A 282 -13.03 -6.30 -14.47
CA ASP A 282 -12.94 -7.71 -14.88
C ASP A 282 -13.31 -8.67 -13.73
N ASP A 283 -14.18 -9.64 -14.04
CA ASP A 283 -14.74 -10.56 -13.05
C ASP A 283 -13.69 -11.47 -12.42
N LYS A 284 -12.68 -11.92 -13.18
CA LYS A 284 -11.61 -12.77 -12.64
C LYS A 284 -10.71 -11.96 -11.71
N ALA A 285 -10.38 -10.73 -12.08
CA ALA A 285 -9.62 -9.80 -11.26
C ALA A 285 -10.36 -9.47 -9.95
N LYS A 286 -11.66 -9.14 -10.05
CA LYS A 286 -12.51 -8.91 -8.87
C LYS A 286 -12.62 -10.14 -7.97
N ALA A 287 -12.79 -11.32 -8.54
CA ALA A 287 -12.84 -12.56 -7.77
C ALA A 287 -11.51 -12.83 -7.04
N ALA A 288 -10.37 -12.59 -7.70
CA ALA A 288 -9.05 -12.74 -7.09
C ALA A 288 -8.84 -11.75 -5.93
N LEU A 289 -9.20 -10.47 -6.13
CA LEU A 289 -9.17 -9.42 -5.11
C LEU A 289 -10.06 -9.79 -3.91
N MET A 290 -11.33 -10.13 -4.16
CA MET A 290 -12.27 -10.47 -3.09
C MET A 290 -11.88 -11.73 -2.34
N LYS A 291 -11.28 -12.72 -3.01
CA LYS A 291 -10.71 -13.88 -2.32
C LYS A 291 -9.56 -13.46 -1.42
N ALA A 292 -8.64 -12.61 -1.91
CA ALA A 292 -7.53 -12.12 -1.09
C ALA A 292 -7.99 -11.32 0.12
N GLN A 293 -8.99 -10.45 -0.03
CA GLN A 293 -9.61 -9.73 1.09
C GLN A 293 -10.12 -10.69 2.17
N LYS A 294 -10.90 -11.69 1.77
CA LYS A 294 -11.47 -12.68 2.70
C LYS A 294 -10.38 -13.50 3.37
N ASP A 295 -9.40 -13.99 2.61
CA ASP A 295 -8.28 -14.76 3.15
C ASP A 295 -7.52 -13.93 4.20
N PHE A 296 -7.26 -12.65 3.93
CA PHE A 296 -6.59 -11.72 4.86
C PHE A 296 -7.43 -11.48 6.12
N GLU A 297 -8.73 -11.22 5.97
CA GLU A 297 -9.66 -11.05 7.08
C GLU A 297 -9.78 -12.31 7.95
N THR A 298 -9.73 -13.49 7.34
CA THR A 298 -9.72 -14.77 8.07
C THR A 298 -8.47 -14.88 8.93
N ILE A 299 -7.28 -14.62 8.37
CA ILE A 299 -6.01 -14.70 9.11
C ILE A 299 -6.01 -13.75 10.31
N LEU A 300 -6.40 -12.49 10.11
CA LEU A 300 -6.44 -11.53 11.21
C LEU A 300 -7.49 -11.91 12.25
N ARG A 301 -8.65 -12.43 11.85
CA ARG A 301 -9.67 -12.89 12.80
C ARG A 301 -9.15 -14.05 13.64
N GLU A 302 -8.51 -15.03 13.02
CA GLU A 302 -7.88 -16.17 13.71
C GLU A 302 -6.77 -15.73 14.66
N ALA A 303 -6.00 -14.69 14.32
CA ALA A 303 -5.02 -14.11 15.22
C ALA A 303 -5.66 -13.42 16.44
N THR A 304 -6.90 -12.93 16.32
CA THR A 304 -7.61 -12.22 17.39
C THR A 304 -8.52 -13.07 18.27
N GLU A 305 -8.69 -14.37 17.98
CA GLU A 305 -9.56 -15.31 18.69
C GLU A 305 -8.83 -16.09 19.80
#